data_AF-A0A800M9V7-F1
#
_entry.id   AF-A0A800M9V7-F1
#
_cell.length_a   1.000
_cell.length_b   1.000
_cell.length_c   1.000
_cell.angle_alpha   90.00
_cell.angle_beta   90.00
_cell.angle_gamma   90.00
#
_symmetry.space_group_name_H-M   'P 1'
#
loop_
_entity.id
_entity.type
_entity.pdbx_description
1 polymer ?
#
loop_
_entity_poly.entity_id
_entity_poly.type
_entity_poly.pdbx_seq_one_letter_code
_entity_poly.pdbx_strand_id
1 'polypeptide(L)'
;MRFRIFDTFEDYQSYSRLRYKKNVTKSILGYFSPGAREIVTWKQQPHLTWRLVPTLLHESCHAIMDEMYGQLPFWMIEGSADWFGEAPAWLLKGNGLRNDQHMRWIRLDELRRKNQLPRLQNYLLTKEYDDWDKMFKGNIGQGYDVGWSIFDFFIKADPKGQAMRFLGQVINDPKVQRARGRNGQMELEFARAINRRWQGGIPLLEKGWHTWISLRAVESRKALKKFQQDQRAKQQKR
;
A
#
# COMPACT_ATOMS: atom_id res chain seq x y z
N MET A 1 15.90 4.66 -15.54
CA MET A 1 14.54 4.08 -15.45
C MET A 1 13.84 4.28 -16.79
N ARG A 2 13.19 3.26 -17.33
CA ARG A 2 12.38 3.34 -18.56
C ARG A 2 10.91 3.11 -18.23
N PHE A 3 10.03 3.91 -18.82
CA PHE A 3 8.58 3.67 -18.80
C PHE A 3 8.16 3.12 -20.16
N ARG A 4 7.41 2.02 -20.15
CA ARG A 4 6.80 1.42 -21.32
C ARG A 4 5.29 1.35 -21.12
N ILE A 5 4.58 2.15 -21.91
CA ILE A 5 3.12 2.27 -21.85
C ILE A 5 2.58 1.82 -23.20
N PHE A 6 1.81 0.73 -23.21
CA PHE A 6 1.15 0.22 -24.41
C PHE A 6 -0.23 0.86 -24.59
N ASP A 7 -0.69 1.00 -25.83
CA ASP A 7 -2.04 1.50 -26.11
C ASP A 7 -3.12 0.46 -25.79
N THR A 8 -2.82 -0.83 -25.96
CA THR A 8 -3.75 -1.94 -25.75
C THR A 8 -3.30 -2.88 -24.64
N PHE A 9 -4.25 -3.61 -24.06
CA PHE A 9 -3.92 -4.65 -23.08
C PHE A 9 -3.20 -5.83 -23.76
N GLU A 10 -3.57 -6.12 -24.99
CA GLU A 10 -3.08 -7.25 -25.79
C GLU A 10 -1.58 -7.11 -26.08
N ASP A 11 -1.11 -5.90 -26.41
CA ASP A 11 0.32 -5.62 -26.60
C ASP A 11 1.10 -5.72 -25.29
N TYR A 12 0.55 -5.17 -24.20
CA TYR A 12 1.11 -5.29 -22.86
C TYR A 12 1.24 -6.74 -22.41
N GLN A 13 0.21 -7.54 -22.63
CA GLN A 13 0.21 -8.96 -22.28
C GLN A 13 1.24 -9.73 -23.12
N SER A 14 1.26 -9.49 -24.43
CA SER A 14 2.20 -10.13 -25.34
C SER A 14 3.65 -9.83 -24.97
N TYR A 15 3.97 -8.54 -24.75
CA TYR A 15 5.31 -8.12 -24.33
C TYR A 15 5.70 -8.73 -22.98
N SER A 16 4.80 -8.68 -21.99
CA SER A 16 5.06 -9.20 -20.64
C SER A 16 5.36 -10.71 -20.65
N ARG A 17 4.61 -11.46 -21.46
CA ARG A 17 4.83 -12.90 -21.64
C ARG A 17 6.14 -13.20 -22.37
N LEU A 18 6.43 -12.50 -23.47
CA LEU A 18 7.61 -12.78 -24.30
C LEU A 18 8.90 -12.35 -23.61
N ARG A 19 8.94 -11.12 -23.07
CA ARG A 19 10.15 -10.50 -22.51
C ARG A 19 10.46 -10.94 -21.08
N TYR A 20 9.43 -11.13 -20.26
CA TYR A 20 9.56 -11.38 -18.81
C TYR A 20 8.94 -12.69 -18.34
N LYS A 21 8.35 -13.49 -19.24
CA LYS A 21 7.62 -14.72 -18.89
C LYS A 21 6.51 -14.49 -17.86
N LYS A 22 5.98 -13.27 -17.79
CA LYS A 22 4.93 -12.87 -16.84
C LYS A 22 3.56 -13.02 -17.49
N ASN A 23 2.70 -13.82 -16.88
CA ASN A 23 1.29 -13.93 -17.28
C ASN A 23 0.50 -12.82 -16.58
N VAL A 24 0.07 -11.83 -17.35
CA VAL A 24 -0.71 -10.69 -16.85
C VAL A 24 -2.17 -10.80 -17.28
N THR A 25 -3.07 -10.41 -16.38
CA THR A 25 -4.50 -10.26 -16.64
C THR A 25 -4.88 -8.78 -16.57
N LYS A 26 -6.11 -8.41 -16.97
CA LYS A 26 -6.58 -7.01 -16.91
C LYS A 26 -6.63 -6.42 -15.50
N SER A 27 -6.54 -7.26 -14.47
CA SER A 27 -6.42 -6.82 -13.06
C SER A 27 -5.01 -6.36 -12.68
N ILE A 28 -3.97 -6.77 -13.44
CA ILE A 28 -2.58 -6.37 -13.23
C ILE A 28 -2.28 -5.19 -14.15
N LEU A 29 -2.46 -3.98 -13.61
CA LEU A 29 -2.42 -2.74 -14.38
C LEU A 29 -0.99 -2.34 -14.80
N GLY A 30 0.02 -2.77 -14.06
CA GLY A 30 1.43 -2.56 -14.39
C GLY A 30 2.34 -3.44 -13.54
N TYR A 31 3.65 -3.33 -13.79
CA TYR A 31 4.69 -3.85 -12.91
C TYR A 31 6.04 -3.17 -13.18
N PHE A 32 6.86 -3.11 -12.14
CA PHE A 32 8.28 -2.82 -12.21
C PHE A 32 9.11 -4.10 -12.41
N SER A 33 10.08 -4.04 -13.33
CA SER A 33 11.11 -5.05 -13.51
C SER A 33 12.47 -4.52 -13.02
N PRO A 34 12.97 -4.97 -11.85
CA PRO A 34 14.24 -4.51 -11.30
C PRO A 34 15.43 -4.73 -12.25
N GLY A 35 15.57 -5.95 -12.77
CA GLY A 35 16.70 -6.32 -13.63
C GLY A 35 16.74 -5.57 -14.96
N ALA A 36 15.60 -5.09 -15.46
CA ALA A 36 15.53 -4.27 -16.68
C ALA A 36 15.43 -2.76 -16.40
N ARG A 37 15.26 -2.36 -15.14
CA ARG A 37 14.96 -0.98 -14.71
C ARG A 37 13.82 -0.37 -15.55
N GLU A 38 12.78 -1.17 -15.78
CA GLU A 38 11.65 -0.86 -16.66
C GLU A 38 10.32 -0.99 -15.92
N ILE A 39 9.47 0.02 -16.01
CA ILE A 39 8.07 -0.02 -15.60
C ILE A 39 7.23 -0.27 -16.84
N VAL A 40 6.39 -1.30 -16.79
CA VAL A 40 5.58 -1.77 -17.91
C VAL A 40 4.10 -1.65 -17.54
N THR A 41 3.32 -0.95 -18.35
CA THR A 41 1.87 -0.76 -18.16
C THR A 41 1.18 -0.55 -19.52
N TRP A 42 -0.13 -0.34 -19.50
CA TRP A 42 -0.94 -0.04 -20.68
C TRP A 42 -1.93 1.08 -20.39
N LYS A 43 -2.48 1.70 -21.44
CA LYS A 43 -3.54 2.69 -21.33
C LYS A 43 -4.84 1.99 -20.93
N GLN A 44 -5.22 2.10 -19.65
CA GLN A 44 -6.42 1.43 -19.14
C GLN A 44 -7.68 1.86 -19.92
N GLN A 45 -8.70 0.99 -19.86
CA GLN A 45 -9.99 1.19 -20.50
C GLN A 45 -10.58 2.58 -20.19
N PRO A 46 -11.42 3.16 -21.07
CA PRO A 46 -11.92 4.54 -20.93
C PRO A 46 -12.45 4.89 -19.52
N HIS A 47 -13.20 3.98 -18.89
CA HIS A 47 -13.77 4.17 -17.55
C HIS A 47 -12.76 4.05 -16.38
N LEU A 48 -11.53 3.61 -16.65
CA LEU A 48 -10.41 3.46 -15.70
C LEU A 48 -9.18 4.29 -16.10
N THR A 49 -9.30 5.21 -17.05
CA THR A 49 -8.19 6.08 -17.51
C THR A 49 -7.50 6.82 -16.37
N TRP A 50 -8.22 7.12 -15.29
CA TRP A 50 -7.69 7.73 -14.07
C TRP A 50 -6.68 6.85 -13.31
N ARG A 51 -6.64 5.53 -13.57
CA ARG A 51 -5.73 4.56 -12.91
C ARG A 51 -4.31 4.59 -13.46
N LEU A 52 -4.06 5.14 -14.65
CA LEU A 52 -2.74 5.11 -15.28
C LEU A 52 -1.69 5.80 -14.41
N VAL A 53 -1.95 7.04 -14.02
CA VAL A 53 -1.01 7.83 -13.21
C VAL A 53 -0.77 7.19 -11.83
N PRO A 54 -1.80 6.79 -11.05
CA PRO A 54 -1.61 6.02 -9.82
C PRO A 54 -0.76 4.77 -10.00
N THR A 55 -1.02 4.00 -11.07
CA THR A 55 -0.25 2.78 -11.37
C THR A 55 1.21 3.15 -11.62
N LEU A 56 1.49 4.17 -12.44
CA LEU A 56 2.85 4.62 -12.71
C LEU A 56 3.57 5.09 -11.43
N LEU A 57 2.86 5.77 -10.52
CA LEU A 57 3.43 6.22 -9.25
C LEU A 57 3.71 5.05 -8.29
N HIS A 58 2.79 4.09 -8.19
CA HIS A 58 2.96 2.85 -7.42
C HIS A 58 4.21 2.09 -7.89
N GLU A 59 4.32 1.84 -9.19
CA GLU A 59 5.47 1.13 -9.76
C GLU A 59 6.77 1.96 -9.66
N SER A 60 6.68 3.29 -9.73
CA SER A 60 7.84 4.17 -9.50
C SER A 60 8.32 4.10 -8.05
N CYS A 61 7.41 3.94 -7.09
CA CYS A 61 7.78 3.72 -5.70
C CYS A 61 8.57 2.43 -5.54
N HIS A 62 8.16 1.33 -6.17
CA HIS A 62 8.94 0.09 -6.17
C HIS A 62 10.37 0.32 -6.67
N ALA A 63 10.53 1.05 -7.76
CA ALA A 63 11.84 1.33 -8.32
C ALA A 63 12.71 2.26 -7.46
N ILE A 64 12.13 3.30 -6.88
CA ILE A 64 12.85 4.20 -5.96
C ILE A 64 13.30 3.44 -4.71
N MET A 65 12.41 2.63 -4.14
CA MET A 65 12.70 1.85 -2.93
C MET A 65 13.74 0.77 -3.19
N ASP A 66 13.70 0.11 -4.34
CA ASP A 66 14.73 -0.85 -4.76
C ASP A 66 16.10 -0.18 -4.94
N GLU A 67 16.17 1.01 -5.54
CA GLU A 67 17.45 1.73 -5.69
C GLU A 67 17.98 2.25 -4.34
N MET A 68 17.11 2.80 -3.48
CA MET A 68 17.53 3.39 -2.21
C MET A 68 17.85 2.36 -1.13
N TYR A 69 17.09 1.27 -1.09
CA TYR A 69 17.12 0.32 0.00
C TYR A 69 17.32 -1.12 -0.46
N GLY A 70 17.28 -1.44 -1.76
CA GLY A 70 17.24 -2.83 -2.22
C GLY A 70 15.98 -3.54 -1.72
N GLN A 71 16.11 -4.84 -1.41
CA GLN A 71 14.97 -5.63 -0.93
C GLN A 71 14.44 -5.12 0.42
N LEU A 72 13.12 -4.96 0.49
CA LEU A 72 12.34 -4.61 1.69
C LEU A 72 11.27 -5.67 1.95
N PRO A 73 10.78 -5.81 3.21
CA PRO A 73 9.68 -6.71 3.52
C PRO A 73 8.48 -6.50 2.60
N PHE A 74 7.86 -7.60 2.18
CA PHE A 74 6.77 -7.58 1.20
C PHE A 74 5.63 -6.61 1.56
N TRP A 75 5.20 -6.61 2.82
CA TRP A 75 4.15 -5.67 3.26
C TRP A 75 4.55 -4.21 3.10
N MET A 76 5.85 -3.91 3.29
CA MET A 76 6.37 -2.56 3.30
C MET A 76 6.48 -2.02 1.89
N ILE A 77 6.98 -2.83 0.95
CA ILE A 77 7.15 -2.42 -0.45
C ILE A 77 5.78 -2.16 -1.11
N GLU A 78 4.79 -3.02 -0.88
CA GLU A 78 3.43 -2.82 -1.39
C GLU A 78 2.69 -1.71 -0.64
N GLY A 79 2.78 -1.69 0.69
CA GLY A 79 2.10 -0.69 1.52
C GLY A 79 2.61 0.73 1.27
N SER A 80 3.92 0.90 1.10
CA SER A 80 4.49 2.20 0.72
C SER A 80 4.15 2.58 -0.71
N ALA A 81 4.16 1.62 -1.64
CA ALA A 81 3.82 1.90 -3.03
C ALA A 81 2.36 2.32 -3.19
N ASP A 82 1.43 1.70 -2.47
CA ASP A 82 0.03 2.10 -2.49
C ASP A 82 -0.18 3.46 -1.80
N TRP A 83 0.63 3.80 -0.79
CA TRP A 83 0.58 5.09 -0.11
C TRP A 83 1.17 6.24 -0.95
N PHE A 84 2.32 6.03 -1.60
CA PHE A 84 2.92 7.02 -2.51
C PHE A 84 2.24 7.05 -3.88
N GLY A 85 1.63 5.95 -4.28
CA GLY A 85 0.88 5.77 -5.53
C GLY A 85 -0.51 6.40 -5.51
N GLU A 86 -0.94 6.94 -4.37
CA GLU A 86 -2.17 7.73 -4.29
C GLU A 86 -2.11 8.90 -5.27
N ALA A 87 -3.12 9.03 -6.12
CA ALA A 87 -3.12 10.07 -7.15
C ALA A 87 -2.96 11.46 -6.53
N PRO A 88 -2.10 12.33 -7.07
CA PRO A 88 -1.97 13.70 -6.60
C PRO A 88 -3.30 14.46 -6.66
N ALA A 89 -3.59 15.27 -5.64
CA ALA A 89 -4.85 16.01 -5.50
C ALA A 89 -5.29 16.84 -6.73
N TRP A 90 -4.35 17.25 -7.60
CA TRP A 90 -4.64 18.00 -8.82
C TRP A 90 -5.07 17.13 -10.02
N LEU A 91 -4.70 15.84 -10.02
CA LEU A 91 -5.27 14.84 -10.93
C LEU A 91 -6.73 14.50 -10.53
N LEU A 92 -7.10 14.86 -9.30
CA LEU A 92 -8.36 14.55 -8.62
C LEU A 92 -9.39 15.67 -8.70
N LYS A 93 -9.61 16.26 -9.88
CA LYS A 93 -10.76 17.16 -10.08
C LYS A 93 -12.12 16.49 -9.80
N GLY A 94 -12.16 15.17 -9.59
CA GLY A 94 -13.29 14.41 -9.04
C GLY A 94 -12.99 13.79 -7.67
N ASN A 95 -13.92 13.93 -6.71
CA ASN A 95 -13.81 13.49 -5.31
C ASN A 95 -13.65 11.96 -5.09
N GLY A 96 -13.51 11.16 -6.14
CA GLY A 96 -13.55 9.69 -6.08
C GLY A 96 -12.46 9.04 -5.23
N LEU A 97 -11.19 9.44 -5.43
CA LEU A 97 -10.05 8.85 -4.70
C LEU A 97 -9.93 9.34 -3.26
N ARG A 98 -10.32 10.59 -2.97
CA ARG A 98 -10.42 11.08 -1.59
C ARG A 98 -11.50 10.31 -0.81
N ASN A 99 -12.62 10.01 -1.48
CA ASN A 99 -13.65 9.16 -0.89
C ASN A 99 -13.15 7.72 -0.72
N ASP A 100 -12.34 7.20 -1.64
CA ASP A 100 -11.76 5.85 -1.51
C ASP A 100 -10.86 5.72 -0.27
N GLN A 101 -10.00 6.71 0.03
CA GLN A 101 -9.21 6.72 1.27
C GLN A 101 -10.09 6.75 2.52
N HIS A 102 -11.15 7.57 2.51
CA HIS A 102 -12.10 7.62 3.62
C HIS A 102 -12.82 6.27 3.80
N MET A 103 -13.22 5.63 2.70
CA MET A 103 -13.83 4.31 2.71
C MET A 103 -12.84 3.23 3.17
N ARG A 104 -11.57 3.31 2.81
CA ARG A 104 -10.51 2.41 3.27
C ARG A 104 -10.37 2.43 4.79
N TRP A 105 -10.30 3.61 5.41
CA TRP A 105 -10.29 3.73 6.87
C TRP A 105 -11.55 3.15 7.52
N ILE A 106 -12.71 3.38 6.91
CA ILE A 106 -13.99 2.83 7.38
C ILE A 106 -13.98 1.30 7.33
N ARG A 107 -13.54 0.69 6.22
CA ARG A 107 -13.39 -0.77 6.08
C ARG A 107 -12.45 -1.35 7.13
N LEU A 108 -11.29 -0.72 7.34
CA LEU A 108 -10.31 -1.16 8.34
C LEU A 108 -10.89 -1.11 9.76
N ASP A 109 -11.64 -0.07 10.10
CA ASP A 109 -12.30 0.02 11.42
C ASP A 109 -13.42 -1.02 11.57
N GLU A 110 -14.13 -1.37 10.50
CA GLU A 110 -15.11 -2.46 10.52
C GLU A 110 -14.44 -3.82 10.74
N LEU A 111 -13.33 -4.10 10.05
CA LEU A 111 -12.52 -5.30 10.29
C LEU A 111 -12.01 -5.33 11.73
N ARG A 112 -11.51 -4.20 12.24
CA ARG A 112 -11.01 -4.06 13.62
C ARG A 112 -12.09 -4.40 14.64
N ARG A 113 -13.29 -3.81 14.50
CA ARG A 113 -14.42 -4.03 15.42
C ARG A 113 -14.93 -5.47 15.38
N LYS A 114 -14.84 -6.14 14.24
CA LYS A 114 -15.23 -7.54 14.06
C LYS A 114 -14.11 -8.53 14.42
N ASN A 115 -12.96 -8.05 14.89
CA ASN A 115 -11.77 -8.86 15.15
C ASN A 115 -11.32 -9.66 13.91
N GLN A 116 -11.44 -9.05 12.73
CA GLN A 116 -11.09 -9.61 11.42
C GLN A 116 -9.79 -9.03 10.85
N LEU A 117 -9.14 -8.09 11.55
CA LEU A 117 -7.77 -7.72 11.22
C LEU A 117 -6.82 -8.87 11.59
N PRO A 118 -5.80 -9.13 10.77
CA PRO A 118 -4.79 -10.11 11.12
C PRO A 118 -3.99 -9.61 12.31
N ARG A 119 -3.47 -10.54 13.12
CA ARG A 119 -2.46 -10.19 14.12
C ARG A 119 -1.27 -9.54 13.41
N LEU A 120 -0.85 -8.37 13.88
CA LEU A 120 0.22 -7.60 13.22
C LEU A 120 1.50 -8.43 13.03
N GLN A 121 1.86 -9.27 14.02
CA GLN A 121 2.98 -10.20 13.93
C GLN A 121 2.91 -11.11 12.69
N ASN A 122 1.72 -11.63 12.35
CA ASN A 122 1.56 -12.54 11.22
C ASN A 122 1.60 -11.78 9.90
N TYR A 123 0.98 -10.59 9.86
CA TYR A 123 0.98 -9.74 8.69
C TYR A 123 2.40 -9.27 8.31
N LEU A 124 3.24 -8.93 9.29
CA LEU A 124 4.64 -8.55 9.06
C LEU A 124 5.51 -9.70 8.50
N LEU A 125 5.03 -10.95 8.59
CA LEU A 125 5.73 -12.15 8.11
C LEU A 125 5.29 -12.63 6.72
N THR A 126 4.34 -11.93 6.08
CA THR A 126 3.92 -12.25 4.71
C THR A 126 5.04 -11.94 3.73
N LYS A 127 5.20 -12.76 2.70
CA LYS A 127 6.28 -12.70 1.72
C LYS A 127 5.79 -12.51 0.29
N GLU A 128 4.53 -12.85 0.03
CA GLU A 128 3.94 -12.85 -1.30
C GLU A 128 2.41 -12.70 -1.26
N TYR A 129 1.79 -12.46 -2.42
CA TYR A 129 0.34 -12.27 -2.50
C TYR A 129 -0.47 -13.49 -2.04
N ASP A 130 0.05 -14.71 -2.20
CA ASP A 130 -0.62 -15.93 -1.73
C ASP A 130 -0.79 -15.95 -0.20
N ASP A 131 0.13 -15.31 0.54
CA ASP A 131 -0.03 -15.16 1.99
C ASP A 131 -1.22 -14.25 2.31
N TRP A 132 -1.40 -13.15 1.55
CA TRP A 132 -2.54 -12.25 1.70
C TRP A 132 -3.84 -12.89 1.26
N ASP A 133 -3.83 -13.63 0.15
CA ASP A 133 -4.99 -14.36 -0.35
C ASP A 133 -5.54 -15.32 0.71
N LYS A 134 -4.67 -16.15 1.31
CA LYS A 134 -5.04 -17.05 2.40
C LYS A 134 -5.49 -16.29 3.65
N MET A 135 -4.76 -15.25 4.04
CA MET A 135 -5.04 -14.45 5.23
C MET A 135 -6.40 -13.75 5.17
N PHE A 136 -6.79 -13.29 3.99
CA PHE A 136 -8.01 -12.52 3.74
C PHE A 136 -9.05 -13.28 2.90
N LYS A 137 -8.95 -14.61 2.83
CA LYS A 137 -9.93 -15.50 2.18
C LYS A 137 -10.28 -15.07 0.75
N GLY A 138 -9.27 -14.82 -0.08
CA GLY A 138 -9.43 -14.38 -1.47
C GLY A 138 -9.47 -12.86 -1.66
N ASN A 139 -9.49 -12.07 -0.58
CA ASN A 139 -9.56 -10.61 -0.66
C ASN A 139 -8.18 -9.96 -0.47
N ILE A 140 -7.31 -10.11 -1.47
CA ILE A 140 -5.95 -9.52 -1.49
C ILE A 140 -6.00 -7.99 -1.28
N GLY A 141 -7.08 -7.32 -1.70
CA GLY A 141 -7.28 -5.89 -1.49
C GLY A 141 -7.25 -5.48 0.00
N GLN A 142 -7.64 -6.36 0.91
CA GLN A 142 -7.52 -6.11 2.35
C GLN A 142 -6.06 -6.15 2.83
N GLY A 143 -5.19 -6.94 2.16
CA GLY A 143 -3.75 -6.89 2.38
C GLY A 143 -3.20 -5.50 2.07
N TYR A 144 -3.52 -4.95 0.89
CA TYR A 144 -3.16 -3.58 0.54
C TYR A 144 -3.69 -2.55 1.55
N ASP A 145 -4.97 -2.63 1.95
CA ASP A 145 -5.56 -1.74 2.95
C ASP A 145 -4.76 -1.76 4.27
N VAL A 146 -4.36 -2.94 4.74
CA VAL A 146 -3.58 -3.10 5.97
C VAL A 146 -2.17 -2.54 5.79
N GLY A 147 -1.44 -2.91 4.73
CA GLY A 147 -0.09 -2.44 4.45
C GLY A 147 -0.01 -0.92 4.32
N TRP A 148 -0.94 -0.34 3.56
CA TRP A 148 -1.10 1.11 3.42
C TRP A 148 -1.33 1.78 4.78
N SER A 149 -2.20 1.22 5.62
CA SER A 149 -2.54 1.83 6.91
C SER A 149 -1.41 1.77 7.94
N ILE A 150 -0.60 0.71 7.91
CA ILE A 150 0.59 0.58 8.75
C ILE A 150 1.64 1.60 8.30
N PHE A 151 1.83 1.76 6.99
CA PHE A 151 2.74 2.77 6.46
C PHE A 151 2.25 4.18 6.84
N ASP A 152 0.96 4.48 6.63
CA ASP A 152 0.37 5.76 7.04
C ASP A 152 0.54 6.03 8.54
N PHE A 153 0.40 5.01 9.40
CA PHE A 153 0.66 5.14 10.83
C PHE A 153 2.10 5.63 11.10
N PHE A 154 3.11 5.00 10.49
CA PHE A 154 4.49 5.42 10.70
C PHE A 154 4.79 6.83 10.17
N ILE A 155 4.12 7.25 9.09
CA ILE A 155 4.33 8.56 8.48
C ILE A 155 3.56 9.67 9.20
N LYS A 156 2.30 9.43 9.62
CA LYS A 156 1.36 10.48 10.05
C LYS A 156 0.94 10.43 11.51
N ALA A 157 1.03 9.29 12.19
CA ALA A 157 0.46 9.16 13.54
C ALA A 157 1.23 9.96 14.60
N ASP A 158 2.52 10.23 14.37
CA ASP A 158 3.33 11.08 15.23
C ASP A 158 3.82 12.33 14.46
N PRO A 159 3.27 13.52 14.75
CA PRO A 159 3.71 14.78 14.14
C PRO A 159 5.20 15.11 14.38
N LYS A 160 5.81 14.54 15.43
CA LYS A 160 7.25 14.71 15.70
C LYS A 160 8.13 13.76 14.87
N GLY A 161 7.54 12.87 14.08
CA GLY A 161 8.25 11.95 13.18
C GLY A 161 9.06 10.86 13.89
N GLN A 162 8.81 10.56 15.16
CA GLN A 162 9.49 9.47 15.87
C GLN A 162 9.13 8.11 15.30
N ALA A 163 7.86 7.88 14.94
CA ALA A 163 7.42 6.63 14.31
C ALA A 163 8.12 6.40 12.96
N MET A 164 8.24 7.44 12.12
CA MET A 164 8.99 7.37 10.86
C MET A 164 10.48 7.09 11.08
N ARG A 165 11.11 7.79 12.04
CA ARG A 165 12.52 7.55 12.38
C ARG A 165 12.74 6.13 12.90
N PHE A 166 11.82 5.62 13.71
CA PHE A 166 11.84 4.24 14.18
C PHE A 166 11.80 3.26 13.00
N LEU A 167 10.88 3.46 12.04
CA LEU A 167 10.82 2.61 10.85
C LEU A 167 12.16 2.63 10.09
N GLY A 168 12.76 3.80 9.92
CA GLY A 168 14.11 3.94 9.36
C GLY A 168 15.18 3.17 10.15
N GLN A 169 15.14 3.19 11.48
CA GLN A 169 16.08 2.42 12.32
C GLN A 169 15.88 0.90 12.19
N VAL A 170 14.64 0.43 12.00
CA VAL A 170 14.34 -0.99 11.79
C VAL A 170 14.86 -1.46 10.43
N ILE A 171 14.62 -0.70 9.36
CA ILE A 171 15.13 -1.01 8.02
C ILE A 171 16.66 -1.10 8.04
N ASN A 172 17.31 -0.16 8.74
CA ASN A 172 18.77 -0.11 8.86
C ASN A 172 19.35 -1.01 9.96
N ASP A 173 18.54 -1.86 10.61
CA ASP A 173 19.05 -2.81 11.60
C ASP A 173 20.01 -3.81 10.93
N PRO A 174 21.24 -4.02 11.46
CA PRO A 174 22.23 -4.88 10.81
C PRO A 174 21.79 -6.34 10.61
N LYS A 175 20.84 -6.84 11.40
CA LYS A 175 20.28 -8.19 11.19
C LYS A 175 19.30 -8.21 10.03
N VAL A 176 18.48 -7.17 9.90
CA VAL A 176 17.55 -7.00 8.77
C VAL A 176 18.34 -6.87 7.47
N GLN A 177 19.37 -6.03 7.46
CA GLN A 177 20.25 -5.81 6.31
C GLN A 177 20.91 -7.11 5.84
N ARG A 178 21.46 -7.91 6.76
CA ARG A 178 22.10 -9.21 6.45
C ARG A 178 21.13 -10.30 6.02
N ALA A 179 19.84 -10.16 6.34
CA ALA A 179 18.80 -11.11 5.97
C ALA A 179 18.19 -10.84 4.58
N ARG A 180 18.52 -9.72 3.94
CA ARG A 180 18.11 -9.41 2.57
C ARG A 180 18.56 -10.50 1.59
N GLY A 181 17.74 -10.78 0.58
CA GLY A 181 17.95 -11.85 -0.40
C GLY A 181 17.62 -13.25 0.11
N ARG A 182 17.29 -13.41 1.41
CA ARG A 182 16.98 -14.71 2.02
C ARG A 182 15.49 -14.80 2.31
N ASN A 183 14.79 -15.62 1.55
CA ASN A 183 13.33 -15.75 1.62
C ASN A 183 12.84 -15.99 3.08
N GLY A 184 11.99 -15.09 3.58
CA GLY A 184 11.37 -15.14 4.91
C GLY A 184 12.26 -14.74 6.10
N GLN A 185 13.59 -14.68 5.93
CA GLN A 185 14.49 -14.28 7.03
C GLN A 185 14.45 -12.78 7.26
N MET A 186 14.29 -11.98 6.20
CA MET A 186 14.21 -10.53 6.30
C MET A 186 12.96 -10.10 7.07
N GLU A 187 11.80 -10.67 6.75
CA GLU A 187 10.53 -10.41 7.45
C GLU A 187 10.63 -10.79 8.93
N LEU A 188 11.25 -11.94 9.22
CA LEU A 188 11.48 -12.40 10.58
C LEU A 188 12.40 -11.46 11.37
N GLU A 189 13.54 -11.08 10.82
CA GLU A 189 14.46 -10.14 11.48
C GLU A 189 13.87 -8.74 11.61
N PHE A 190 13.03 -8.32 10.66
CA PHE A 190 12.30 -7.06 10.72
C PHE A 190 11.32 -7.07 11.90
N ALA A 191 10.51 -8.11 12.03
CA ALA A 191 9.59 -8.27 13.16
C ALA A 191 10.35 -8.37 14.50
N ARG A 192 11.48 -9.09 14.54
CA ARG A 192 12.35 -9.15 15.73
C ARG A 192 12.93 -7.79 16.07
N ALA A 193 13.34 -6.99 15.08
CA ALA A 193 13.86 -5.65 15.30
C ALA A 193 12.77 -4.73 15.89
N ILE A 194 11.52 -4.85 15.45
CA ILE A 194 10.40 -4.14 16.08
C ILE A 194 10.25 -4.55 17.54
N ASN A 195 10.20 -5.86 17.83
CA ASN A 195 10.04 -6.35 19.20
C ASN A 195 11.15 -5.87 20.15
N ARG A 196 12.38 -5.69 19.65
CA ARG A 196 13.50 -5.17 20.45
C ARG A 196 13.47 -3.65 20.65
N ARG A 197 13.01 -2.90 19.64
CA ARG A 197 13.20 -1.43 19.58
C ARG A 197 11.94 -0.64 19.90
N TRP A 198 10.74 -1.19 19.64
CA TRP A 198 9.48 -0.56 19.99
C TRP A 198 9.15 -0.89 21.43
N GLN A 199 8.86 0.10 22.27
CA GLN A 199 8.48 -0.14 23.65
C GLN A 199 7.23 -1.04 23.68
N GLY A 200 7.28 -2.18 24.38
CA GLY A 200 6.19 -3.16 24.39
C GLY A 200 6.04 -4.00 23.11
N GLY A 201 6.99 -3.89 22.18
CA GLY A 201 7.10 -4.69 20.96
C GLY A 201 5.91 -4.57 20.01
N ILE A 202 5.78 -5.56 19.11
CA ILE A 202 4.69 -5.65 18.14
C ILE A 202 3.30 -5.58 18.82
N PRO A 203 3.05 -6.19 19.99
CA PRO A 203 1.74 -6.08 20.64
C PRO A 203 1.35 -4.63 21.00
N LEU A 204 2.28 -3.80 21.46
CA LEU A 204 1.97 -2.40 21.75
C LEU A 204 1.89 -1.55 20.48
N LEU A 205 2.71 -1.86 19.47
CA LEU A 205 2.61 -1.25 18.14
C LEU A 205 1.22 -1.51 17.52
N GLU A 206 0.74 -2.75 17.59
CA GLU A 206 -0.57 -3.17 17.09
C GLU A 206 -1.71 -2.40 17.78
N LYS A 207 -1.63 -2.21 19.11
CA LYS A 207 -2.59 -1.36 19.84
C LYS A 207 -2.55 0.10 19.38
N GLY A 208 -1.37 0.65 19.15
CA GLY A 208 -1.19 2.00 18.62
C GLY A 208 -1.81 2.16 17.22
N TRP A 209 -1.53 1.21 16.33
CA TRP A 209 -2.10 1.15 14.99
C TRP A 209 -3.62 0.97 15.00
N HIS A 210 -4.18 0.12 15.86
CA HIS A 210 -5.63 -0.02 16.03
C HIS A 210 -6.29 1.28 16.51
N THR A 211 -5.64 2.00 17.42
CA THR A 211 -6.09 3.34 17.86
C THR A 211 -6.08 4.31 16.68
N TRP A 212 -5.01 4.31 15.87
CA TRP A 212 -4.91 5.13 14.67
C TRP A 212 -6.04 4.86 13.67
N ILE A 213 -6.32 3.58 13.36
CA ILE A 213 -7.44 3.18 12.50
C ILE A 213 -8.75 3.78 13.02
N SER A 214 -9.03 3.64 14.31
CA SER A 214 -10.26 4.15 14.91
C SER A 214 -10.38 5.68 14.76
N LEU A 215 -9.30 6.42 15.00
CA LEU A 215 -9.26 7.88 14.84
C LEU A 215 -9.54 8.29 13.39
N ARG A 216 -8.80 7.70 12.45
CA ARG A 216 -8.91 8.01 11.02
C ARG A 216 -10.27 7.62 10.43
N ALA A 217 -10.89 6.56 10.94
CA ALA A 217 -12.24 6.17 10.54
C ALA A 217 -13.29 7.20 11.02
N VAL A 218 -13.17 7.72 12.25
CA VAL A 218 -14.07 8.78 12.76
C VAL A 218 -13.95 10.04 11.91
N GLU A 219 -12.72 10.48 11.61
CA GLU A 219 -12.47 11.62 10.73
C GLU A 219 -13.05 11.40 9.33
N SER A 220 -12.87 10.20 8.78
CA SER A 220 -13.36 9.83 7.46
C SER A 220 -14.89 9.82 7.39
N ARG A 221 -15.58 9.29 8.40
CA ARG A 221 -17.05 9.35 8.48
C ARG A 221 -17.55 10.79 8.55
N LYS A 222 -16.90 11.65 9.33
CA LYS A 222 -17.23 13.09 9.42
C LYS A 222 -17.04 13.78 8.07
N ALA A 223 -15.92 13.54 7.40
CA ALA A 223 -15.60 14.13 6.09
C ALA A 223 -16.62 13.73 5.02
N LEU A 224 -16.97 12.45 4.95
CA LEU A 224 -17.97 11.94 4.00
C LEU A 224 -19.37 12.51 4.28
N LYS A 225 -19.78 12.62 5.55
CA LYS A 225 -21.06 13.22 5.91
C LYS A 225 -21.13 14.69 5.48
N LYS A 226 -20.08 15.46 5.75
CA LYS A 226 -19.99 16.87 5.32
C LYS A 226 -20.07 16.98 3.80
N PHE A 227 -19.33 16.13 3.08
CA PHE A 227 -19.38 16.09 1.62
C PHE A 227 -20.79 15.83 1.08
N GLN A 228 -21.51 14.86 1.64
CA GLN A 228 -22.90 14.56 1.25
C GLN A 228 -23.85 15.74 1.52
N GLN A 229 -23.70 16.43 2.66
CA GLN A 229 -24.47 17.62 2.98
C GLN A 229 -24.22 18.76 1.99
N ASP A 230 -22.96 19.01 1.65
CA ASP A 230 -22.57 20.05 0.69
C ASP A 230 -23.13 19.77 -0.71
N GLN A 231 -23.16 18.49 -1.15
CA GLN A 231 -23.76 18.11 -2.44
C GLN A 231 -25.28 18.32 -2.45
N ARG A 232 -25.99 17.94 -1.38
CA ARG A 232 -27.44 18.17 -1.27
C ARG A 232 -27.79 19.65 -1.29
N ALA A 233 -27.05 20.48 -0.55
CA ALA A 233 -27.25 21.92 -0.52
C ALA A 233 -27.02 22.58 -1.89
N LYS A 234 -26.08 22.06 -2.70
CA LYS A 234 -25.86 22.53 -4.08
C LYS A 234 -26.97 22.13 -5.04
N GLN A 235 -27.56 20.95 -4.86
CA GLN A 235 -28.69 20.48 -5.67
C GLN A 235 -29.98 21.26 -5.37
N GLN A 236 -30.20 21.67 -4.11
CA GLN A 236 -31.36 22.48 -3.72
C GLN A 236 -31.30 23.94 -4.18
N LYS A 237 -30.14 24.41 -4.65
CA LYS A 237 -29.92 25.79 -5.15
C LYS A 237 -29.92 25.87 -6.68
N ARG A 238 -30.16 24.76 -7.38
CA ARG A 238 -30.30 24.67 -8.84
C ARG A 238 -31.74 24.40 -9.18
#